data_AF-X6GGH8-F1
#
_entry.id   AF-X6GGH8-F1
#
_cell.length_a   1.000
_cell.length_b   1.000
_cell.length_c   1.000
_cell.angle_alpha   90.00
_cell.angle_beta   90.00
_cell.angle_gamma   90.00
#
_symmetry.space_group_name_H-M   'P 1'
#
loop_
_entity.id
_entity.type
_entity.pdbx_description
1 polymer ?
#
loop_
_entity_poly.entity_id
_entity_poly.type
_entity_poly.pdbx_seq_one_letter_code
_entity_poly.pdbx_strand_id
1 'polypeptide(L)'
;MSNAHQQIQNLAETVRLIDADPNQGVATAAAALGLSYSSLYRLFRNLVGLSPKRYAGVMRYYRLVGALLADAPAGGLAQLAAIQGYFDQAHASRDFRRYTGIGQAEFRRHLNGIAKLMNTL
;
A
#
# COMPACT_ATOMS: atom_id res chain seq x y z
N MET A 1 -32.59 6.35 -6.99
CA MET A 1 -31.75 5.38 -6.27
C MET A 1 -30.52 4.86 -7.05
N SER A 2 -30.33 5.20 -8.33
CA SER A 2 -29.26 4.66 -9.21
C SER A 2 -27.83 5.15 -8.90
N ASN A 3 -27.63 6.41 -8.48
CA ASN A 3 -26.28 7.01 -8.36
C ASN A 3 -25.45 6.46 -7.18
N ALA A 4 -26.04 6.35 -5.98
CA ALA A 4 -25.32 5.89 -4.79
C ALA A 4 -24.80 4.45 -4.93
N HIS A 5 -25.60 3.54 -5.50
CA HIS A 5 -25.17 2.18 -5.76
C HIS A 5 -23.98 2.14 -6.73
N GLN A 6 -24.04 2.90 -7.83
CA GLN A 6 -22.92 2.99 -8.78
C GLN A 6 -21.65 3.55 -8.13
N GLN A 7 -21.77 4.55 -7.25
CA GLN A 7 -20.63 5.10 -6.53
C GLN A 7 -19.96 4.07 -5.61
N ILE A 8 -20.75 3.24 -4.93
CA ILE A 8 -20.24 2.15 -4.09
C ILE A 8 -19.56 1.09 -4.95
N GLN A 9 -20.13 0.72 -6.11
CA GLN A 9 -19.50 -0.24 -7.03
C GLN A 9 -18.17 0.30 -7.59
N ASN A 10 -18.14 1.56 -8.02
CA ASN A 10 -16.92 2.21 -8.50
C ASN A 10 -15.86 2.28 -7.40
N LEU A 11 -16.27 2.56 -6.15
CA LEU A 11 -15.36 2.55 -5.02
C LEU A 11 -14.80 1.15 -4.76
N ALA A 12 -15.66 0.13 -4.69
CA ALA A 12 -15.27 -1.25 -4.44
C ALA A 12 -14.25 -1.73 -5.49
N GLU A 13 -14.50 -1.43 -6.76
CA GLU A 13 -13.57 -1.76 -7.84
C GLU A 13 -12.24 -0.99 -7.72
N THR A 14 -12.29 0.28 -7.34
CA THR A 14 -11.08 1.07 -7.09
C THR A 14 -10.25 0.48 -5.95
N VAL A 15 -10.89 0.08 -4.85
CA VAL A 15 -10.23 -0.57 -3.71
C VAL A 15 -9.62 -1.89 -4.15
N ARG A 16 -10.38 -2.75 -4.84
CA ARG A 16 -9.90 -4.04 -5.35
C ARG A 16 -8.65 -3.90 -6.22
N LEU A 17 -8.63 -2.92 -7.13
CA LEU A 17 -7.49 -2.68 -8.01
C LEU A 17 -6.26 -2.15 -7.26
N ILE A 18 -6.45 -1.28 -6.27
CA ILE A 18 -5.35 -0.82 -5.41
C ILE A 18 -4.84 -1.95 -4.52
N ASP A 19 -5.74 -2.77 -3.98
CA ASP A 19 -5.38 -3.91 -3.13
C ASP A 19 -4.69 -5.01 -3.92
N ALA A 20 -4.90 -5.12 -5.23
CA ALA A 20 -4.18 -6.03 -6.12
C ALA A 20 -2.76 -5.51 -6.44
N ASP A 21 -2.64 -4.24 -6.83
CA ASP A 21 -1.35 -3.58 -7.06
C ASP A 21 -1.38 -2.11 -6.58
N PRO A 22 -0.81 -1.82 -5.41
CA PRO A 22 -0.75 -0.46 -4.88
C PRO A 22 0.13 0.52 -5.67
N ASN A 23 0.90 0.06 -6.66
CA ASN A 23 1.73 0.91 -7.49
C ASN A 23 0.97 1.43 -8.72
N GLN A 24 0.11 0.60 -9.31
CA GLN A 24 -0.63 0.93 -10.54
C GLN A 24 -2.14 1.07 -10.33
N GLY A 25 -2.70 0.54 -9.24
CA GLY A 25 -4.13 0.35 -9.07
C GLY A 25 -4.97 1.62 -9.16
N VAL A 26 -4.42 2.80 -8.80
CA VAL A 26 -5.12 4.08 -8.98
C VAL A 26 -5.26 4.45 -10.46
N ALA A 27 -4.19 4.28 -11.24
CA ALA A 27 -4.21 4.57 -12.67
C ALA A 27 -5.10 3.56 -13.41
N THR A 28 -4.97 2.28 -13.04
CA THR A 28 -5.82 1.21 -13.57
C THR A 28 -7.30 1.44 -13.27
N ALA A 29 -7.64 1.86 -12.05
CA ALA A 29 -9.02 2.17 -11.67
C ALA A 29 -9.59 3.36 -12.45
N ALA A 30 -8.81 4.44 -12.63
CA ALA A 30 -9.23 5.58 -13.43
C ALA A 30 -9.56 5.16 -14.87
N ALA A 31 -8.67 4.37 -15.50
CA ALA A 31 -8.87 3.86 -16.85
C ALA A 31 -10.06 2.89 -16.95
N ALA A 32 -10.14 1.90 -16.06
CA ALA A 32 -11.19 0.88 -16.07
C ALA A 32 -12.60 1.47 -15.86
N LEU A 33 -12.71 2.52 -15.05
CA LEU A 33 -13.99 3.16 -14.75
C LEU A 33 -14.31 4.34 -15.68
N GLY A 34 -13.42 4.69 -16.62
CA GLY A 34 -13.57 5.86 -17.49
C GLY A 34 -13.61 7.19 -16.72
N LEU A 35 -12.98 7.25 -15.53
CA LEU A 35 -12.99 8.43 -14.66
C LEU A 35 -11.69 9.22 -14.80
N SER A 36 -11.82 10.54 -14.84
CA SER A 36 -10.65 11.40 -14.63
C SER A 36 -10.10 11.22 -13.22
N TYR A 37 -8.79 11.45 -13.04
CA TYR A 37 -8.15 11.39 -11.71
C TYR A 37 -8.84 12.27 -10.67
N SER A 38 -9.31 13.46 -11.06
CA SER A 38 -10.03 14.37 -10.15
C SER A 38 -11.39 13.79 -9.71
N SER A 39 -12.11 13.14 -10.64
CA SER A 39 -13.39 12.49 -10.33
C SER A 39 -13.20 11.29 -9.41
N LEU A 40 -12.22 10.45 -9.70
CA LEU A 40 -11.84 9.31 -8.86
C LEU A 40 -11.39 9.78 -7.46
N TYR A 41 -10.57 10.83 -7.41
CA TYR A 41 -10.12 11.44 -6.16
C TYR A 41 -11.30 11.90 -5.31
N ARG A 42 -12.24 12.66 -5.88
CA ARG A 42 -13.41 13.17 -5.16
C ARG A 42 -14.31 12.04 -4.68
N LEU A 43 -14.61 11.06 -5.54
CA LEU A 43 -15.39 9.88 -5.17
C LEU A 43 -14.78 9.17 -3.96
N PHE A 44 -13.50 8.80 -4.07
CA PHE A 44 -12.80 8.04 -3.03
C PHE A 44 -12.63 8.85 -1.75
N ARG A 45 -12.32 10.15 -1.86
CA ARG A 45 -12.18 11.04 -0.70
C ARG A 45 -13.48 11.19 0.06
N ASN A 46 -14.61 11.29 -0.64
CA ASN A 46 -15.92 11.46 -0.03
C ASN A 46 -16.40 10.19 0.70
N LEU A 47 -16.06 9.00 0.18
CA LEU A 47 -16.54 7.74 0.75
C LEU A 47 -15.55 7.09 1.74
N VAL A 48 -14.24 7.21 1.52
CA VAL A 48 -13.20 6.58 2.35
C VAL A 48 -12.54 7.57 3.32
N GLY A 49 -12.63 8.87 3.05
CA GLY A 49 -11.94 9.87 3.86
C GLY A 49 -10.42 9.86 3.68
N LEU A 50 -9.90 9.26 2.59
CA LEU A 50 -8.51 9.29 2.13
C LEU A 50 -8.45 9.59 0.63
N SER A 51 -7.30 10.00 0.10
CA SER A 51 -7.12 10.00 -1.35
C SER A 51 -6.74 8.59 -1.84
N PRO A 52 -7.07 8.19 -3.08
CA PRO A 52 -6.67 6.88 -3.61
C PRO A 52 -5.16 6.63 -3.48
N LYS A 53 -4.35 7.66 -3.76
CA LYS A 53 -2.88 7.59 -3.66
C LYS A 53 -2.38 7.41 -2.23
N ARG A 54 -3.07 8.00 -1.23
CA ARG A 54 -2.74 7.79 0.19
C ARG A 54 -3.11 6.39 0.64
N TYR A 55 -4.29 5.91 0.25
CA TYR A 55 -4.72 4.53 0.52
C TYR A 55 -3.74 3.51 -0.09
N ALA A 56 -3.34 3.71 -1.34
CA ALA A 56 -2.30 2.90 -1.99
C ALA A 56 -0.97 2.92 -1.22
N GLY A 57 -0.55 4.07 -0.68
CA GLY A 57 0.64 4.13 0.17
C GLY A 57 0.51 3.33 1.47
N VAL A 58 -0.67 3.37 2.10
CA VAL A 58 -0.97 2.54 3.28
C VAL A 58 -0.91 1.06 2.93
N MET A 59 -1.46 0.65 1.78
CA MET A 59 -1.39 -0.74 1.31
C MET A 59 0.04 -1.20 1.02
N ARG A 60 0.87 -0.36 0.37
CA ARG A 60 2.31 -0.66 0.21
C ARG A 60 3.01 -0.86 1.54
N TYR A 61 2.75 0.04 2.49
CA TYR A 61 3.31 -0.07 3.84
C TYR A 61 2.90 -1.39 4.51
N TYR A 62 1.61 -1.75 4.52
CA TYR A 62 1.15 -3.01 5.11
C TYR A 62 1.81 -4.24 4.48
N ARG A 63 1.91 -4.27 3.14
CA ARG A 63 2.57 -5.38 2.44
C ARG A 63 4.06 -5.47 2.78
N LEU A 64 4.75 -4.32 2.86
CA LEU A 64 6.17 -4.27 3.22
C LEU A 64 6.40 -4.72 4.67
N VAL A 65 5.55 -4.32 5.62
CA VAL A 65 5.61 -4.81 7.01
C VAL A 65 5.41 -6.32 7.06
N GLY A 66 4.38 -6.85 6.41
CA GLY A 66 4.13 -8.30 6.37
C GLY A 66 5.33 -9.07 5.83
N ALA A 67 5.95 -8.57 4.76
CA ALA A 67 7.12 -9.20 4.17
C ALA A 67 8.41 -9.04 5.01
N LEU A 68 8.51 -8.02 5.86
CA LEU A 68 9.61 -7.88 6.83
C LEU A 68 9.45 -8.84 8.01
N LEU A 69 8.20 -9.18 8.38
CA LEU A 69 7.87 -10.08 9.50
C LEU A 69 7.99 -11.56 9.13
N ALA A 70 7.70 -11.94 7.89
CA ALA A 70 7.68 -13.34 7.41
C ALA A 70 9.07 -13.94 7.08
N ASP A 71 10.15 -13.35 7.60
CA ASP A 71 11.54 -13.46 7.13
C ASP A 71 11.78 -12.84 5.73
N ALA A 72 12.69 -11.87 5.66
CA ALA A 72 12.97 -11.21 4.39
C ALA A 72 13.63 -12.17 3.39
N PRO A 73 13.43 -11.97 2.07
CA PRO A 73 14.05 -12.79 1.04
C PRO A 73 15.56 -12.91 1.22
N ALA A 74 16.13 -14.02 0.75
CA ALA A 74 17.58 -14.24 0.78
C ALA A 74 18.39 -13.08 0.14
N GLY A 75 17.83 -12.36 -0.82
CA GLY A 75 18.44 -11.17 -1.44
C GLY A 75 18.25 -9.85 -0.67
N GLY A 76 17.80 -9.88 0.59
CA GLY A 76 17.79 -8.73 1.49
C GLY A 76 16.76 -7.65 1.17
N LEU A 77 16.96 -6.45 1.74
CA LEU A 77 15.99 -5.35 1.70
C LEU A 77 15.80 -4.73 0.31
N ALA A 78 16.82 -4.79 -0.55
CA ALA A 78 16.72 -4.30 -1.92
C ALA A 78 15.83 -5.20 -2.79
N GLN A 79 16.00 -6.52 -2.69
CA GLN A 79 15.13 -7.47 -3.38
C GLN A 79 13.70 -7.39 -2.84
N LEU A 80 13.54 -7.25 -1.52
CA LEU A 80 12.23 -7.05 -0.92
C LEU A 80 11.54 -5.79 -1.45
N ALA A 81 12.25 -4.67 -1.52
CA ALA A 81 11.72 -3.43 -2.08
C ALA A 81 11.22 -3.62 -3.52
N ALA A 82 12.02 -4.29 -4.37
CA ALA A 82 11.65 -4.58 -5.76
C ALA A 82 10.41 -5.47 -5.87
N ILE A 83 10.31 -6.54 -5.06
CA ILE A 83 9.14 -7.44 -5.01
C ILE A 83 7.88 -6.67 -4.60
N GLN A 84 8.00 -5.71 -3.69
CA GLN A 84 6.88 -4.86 -3.26
C GLN A 84 6.59 -3.69 -4.23
N GLY A 85 7.31 -3.63 -5.35
CA GLY A 85 7.12 -2.65 -6.42
C GLY A 85 7.73 -1.27 -6.15
N TYR A 86 8.65 -1.17 -5.20
CA TYR A 86 9.47 0.02 -5.04
C TYR A 86 10.61 0.03 -6.06
N PHE A 87 10.86 1.21 -6.65
CA PHE A 87 11.98 1.45 -7.56
C PHE A 87 13.34 0.98 -7.00
N ASP A 88 13.61 1.28 -5.73
CA ASP A 88 14.82 0.86 -5.02
C ASP A 88 14.59 0.80 -3.49
N GLN A 89 15.60 0.33 -2.76
CA GLN A 89 15.58 0.26 -1.30
C GLN A 89 15.43 1.64 -0.63
N ALA A 90 15.96 2.71 -1.23
CA ALA A 90 15.93 4.07 -0.67
C ALA A 90 14.52 4.69 -0.78
N HIS A 91 13.82 4.42 -1.88
CA HIS A 91 12.41 4.73 -2.08
C HIS A 91 11.54 4.00 -1.06
N ALA A 92 11.72 2.68 -0.91
CA ALA A 92 11.03 1.89 0.12
C ALA A 92 11.30 2.45 1.52
N SER A 93 12.55 2.78 1.84
CA SER A 93 12.90 3.32 3.15
C SER A 93 12.30 4.70 3.42
N ARG A 94 12.14 5.57 2.42
CA ARG A 94 11.47 6.87 2.57
C ARG A 94 9.98 6.72 2.77
N ASP A 95 9.33 5.84 2.01
CA ASP A 95 7.90 5.57 2.14
C ASP A 95 7.61 4.92 3.51
N PHE A 96 8.42 3.95 3.94
CA PHE A 96 8.27 3.30 5.25
C PHE A 96 8.44 4.28 6.43
N ARG A 97 9.41 5.21 6.33
CA ARG A 97 9.60 6.28 7.33
C ARG A 97 8.38 7.17 7.50
N ARG A 98 7.63 7.41 6.42
CA ARG A 98 6.41 8.22 6.46
C ARG A 98 5.37 7.65 7.43
N TYR A 99 5.34 6.33 7.59
CA TYR A 99 4.34 5.63 8.40
C TYR A 99 4.85 5.22 9.79
N THR A 100 6.16 5.00 9.95
CA THR A 100 6.74 4.46 11.20
C THR A 100 7.71 5.39 11.91
N GLY A 101 8.14 6.49 11.26
CA GLY A 101 9.20 7.36 11.74
C GLY A 101 10.63 6.84 11.50
N ILE A 102 10.81 5.53 11.24
CA ILE A 102 12.12 4.89 11.04
C ILE A 102 12.21 4.17 9.69
N GLY A 103 13.41 3.81 9.25
CA GLY A 103 13.59 3.08 7.99
C GLY A 103 13.32 1.59 8.13
N GLN A 104 12.94 0.91 7.05
CA GLN A 104 12.71 -0.54 7.04
C GLN A 104 13.91 -1.37 7.56
N ALA A 105 15.14 -0.91 7.31
CA ALA A 105 16.34 -1.57 7.81
C ALA A 105 16.47 -1.47 9.33
N GLU A 106 16.14 -0.31 9.89
CA GLU A 106 16.16 -0.06 11.32
C GLU A 106 15.03 -0.79 12.03
N PHE A 107 13.82 -0.73 11.46
CA PHE A 107 12.67 -1.52 11.91
C PHE A 107 13.01 -3.01 11.98
N ARG A 108 13.66 -3.56 10.94
CA ARG A 108 14.09 -4.97 10.92
C ARG A 108 15.11 -5.30 12.00
N ARG A 109 16.01 -4.39 12.36
CA ARG A 109 16.92 -4.61 13.50
C ARG A 109 16.16 -4.73 14.82
N HIS A 110 15.09 -3.95 14.98
CA HIS A 110 14.26 -3.95 16.19
C HIS A 110 13.31 -5.14 16.27
N LEU A 111 12.97 -5.77 15.15
CA LEU A 111 12.20 -7.02 15.14
C LEU A 111 12.90 -8.20 15.83
N ASN A 112 14.20 -8.10 16.13
CA ASN A 112 14.97 -9.17 16.80
C ASN A 112 14.74 -9.29 18.33
N GLY A 113 13.59 -8.83 18.85
CA GLY A 113 13.23 -8.86 20.28
C GLY A 113 11.85 -9.47 20.55
N ILE A 114 11.11 -8.97 21.56
CA ILE A 114 9.75 -9.43 21.93
C ILE A 114 8.80 -9.48 20.71
N ALA A 115 8.97 -8.58 19.75
CA ALA A 115 8.23 -8.59 18.48
C ALA A 115 8.38 -9.89 17.67
N LYS A 116 9.52 -10.59 17.77
CA LYS A 116 9.73 -11.92 17.18
C LYS A 116 8.90 -12.98 17.91
N LEU A 117 8.86 -12.92 19.25
CA LEU A 117 8.12 -13.86 20.10
C LEU A 117 6.60 -13.76 19.89
N MET A 118 6.07 -12.55 19.70
CA MET A 118 4.65 -12.33 19.42
C MET A 118 4.18 -12.86 18.06
N ASN A 119 5.11 -13.17 17.14
CA ASN A 119 4.81 -13.57 15.77
C ASN A 119 5.10 -15.07 15.51
N THR A 120 5.42 -15.85 16.55
CA THR A 120 5.70 -17.30 16.46
C THR A 120 4.61 -18.17 17.12
N LEU A 121 3.53 -17.54 17.63
CA LEU A 121 2.35 -18.21 18.21
C LEU A 121 1.17 -18.08 17.24
#